data_AF-A0A820Q8D5-F1
#
_entry.id   AF-A0A820Q8D5-F1
#
_cell.length_a   1.000
_cell.length_b   1.000
_cell.length_c   1.000
_cell.angle_alpha   90.00
_cell.angle_beta   90.00
_cell.angle_gamma   90.00
#
_symmetry.space_group_name_H-M   'P 1'
#
loop_
_entity.id
_entity.type
_entity.pdbx_description
1 polymer ?
#
loop_
_entity_poly.entity_id
_entity_poly.type
_entity_poly.pdbx_seq_one_letter_code
_entity_poly.pdbx_strand_id
1 'polypeptide(L)'
;MDLEDLANEIILEIFGYFSTFDLLRSFYNLNIRFNHLVFAYFHTSGADFSRISLQDFYLICQEYLPAIADHITSLRLTNDDDTPQQADVFLQHGLTLRQLHQLRKLPMK
;
A
#
# COMPACT_ATOMS: atom_id res chain seq x y z
N MET A 1 17.85 -13.14 -18.30
CA MET A 1 16.54 -13.42 -17.69
C MET A 1 16.19 -12.13 -17.02
N ASP A 2 15.30 -11.37 -17.65
CA ASP A 2 14.94 -10.07 -17.15
C ASP A 2 13.75 -10.23 -16.23
N LEU A 3 13.64 -9.36 -15.23
CA LEU A 3 12.49 -9.38 -14.32
C LEU A 3 11.17 -9.24 -15.11
N GLU A 4 11.22 -8.57 -16.25
CA GLU A 4 10.10 -8.41 -17.18
C GLU A 4 9.68 -9.71 -17.88
N ASP A 5 10.50 -10.76 -17.89
CA ASP A 5 10.10 -12.04 -18.48
C ASP A 5 9.36 -12.95 -17.50
N LEU A 6 9.36 -12.60 -16.21
CA LEU A 6 8.81 -13.44 -15.15
C LEU A 6 7.27 -13.48 -15.23
N ALA A 7 6.64 -14.61 -14.91
CA ALA A 7 5.19 -14.70 -14.89
C ALA A 7 4.59 -13.79 -13.78
N ASN A 8 3.42 -13.21 -14.05
CA ASN A 8 2.74 -12.31 -13.11
C ASN A 8 2.51 -12.94 -11.73
N GLU A 9 2.20 -14.24 -11.70
CA GLU A 9 1.97 -15.02 -10.47
C GLU A 9 3.21 -15.02 -9.57
N ILE A 10 4.39 -15.21 -10.15
CA ILE A 10 5.65 -15.22 -9.40
C ILE A 10 5.98 -13.80 -8.90
N ILE A 11 5.72 -12.77 -9.71
CA ILE A 11 5.92 -11.38 -9.27
C ILE A 11 5.00 -11.04 -8.09
N LEU A 12 3.74 -11.46 -8.13
CA LEU A 12 2.79 -11.27 -7.03
C LEU A 12 3.20 -12.05 -5.77
N GLU A 13 3.77 -13.24 -5.93
CA GLU A 13 4.35 -13.98 -4.81
C GLU A 13 5.55 -13.24 -4.20
N ILE A 14 6.43 -12.69 -5.05
CA ILE A 14 7.56 -11.85 -4.63
C ILE A 14 7.08 -10.62 -3.85
N PHE A 15 5.99 -9.97 -4.28
CA PHE A 15 5.41 -8.82 -3.56
C PHE A 15 5.02 -9.14 -2.12
N GLY A 16 4.65 -10.40 -1.81
CA GLY A 16 4.35 -10.85 -0.46
C GLY A 16 5.52 -10.74 0.53
N TYR A 17 6.76 -10.58 0.05
CA TYR A 17 7.95 -10.42 0.88
C TYR A 17 8.32 -8.96 1.16
N PHE A 18 7.65 -8.00 0.54
CA PHE A 18 7.92 -6.57 0.71
C PHE A 18 6.98 -5.94 1.75
N SER A 19 7.47 -4.90 2.44
CA SER A 19 6.56 -3.99 3.14
C SER A 19 5.75 -3.19 2.12
N THR A 20 4.61 -2.62 2.53
CA THR A 20 3.82 -1.75 1.65
C THR A 20 4.67 -0.60 1.08
N PHE A 21 5.57 -0.04 1.90
CA PHE A 21 6.47 1.02 1.49
C PHE A 21 7.47 0.55 0.42
N ASP A 22 8.18 -0.56 0.69
CA ASP A 22 9.21 -1.05 -0.21
C ASP A 22 8.62 -1.51 -1.54
N LEU A 23 7.41 -2.09 -1.51
CA LEU A 23 6.68 -2.49 -2.72
C LEU A 23 6.37 -1.27 -3.59
N LEU A 24 5.77 -0.23 -3.01
CA LEU A 24 5.45 1.00 -3.74
C LEU A 24 6.71 1.65 -4.29
N ARG A 25 7.71 1.86 -3.44
CA ARG A 25 8.96 2.52 -3.84
C ARG A 25 9.71 1.75 -4.93
N SER A 26 9.65 0.42 -4.93
CA SER A 26 10.40 -0.40 -5.87
C SER A 26 9.67 -0.62 -7.19
N PHE A 27 8.33 -0.79 -7.17
CA PHE A 27 7.58 -1.28 -8.33
C PHE A 27 6.54 -0.30 -8.88
N TYR A 28 6.06 0.65 -8.08
CA TYR A 28 5.11 1.65 -8.57
C TYR A 28 5.80 2.62 -9.52
N ASN A 29 5.12 2.91 -10.63
CA ASN A 29 5.57 3.75 -11.73
C ASN A 29 6.83 3.25 -12.49
N LEU A 30 7.22 1.98 -12.34
CA LEU A 30 8.27 1.39 -13.18
C LEU A 30 7.82 1.25 -14.64
N ASN A 31 6.66 0.62 -14.84
CA ASN A 31 5.97 0.55 -16.13
C ASN A 31 4.49 0.19 -15.91
N ILE A 32 3.69 0.25 -16.98
CA ILE A 32 2.24 -0.01 -16.95
C ILE A 32 1.92 -1.38 -16.37
N ARG A 33 2.72 -2.40 -16.70
CA ARG A 33 2.50 -3.77 -16.22
C ARG A 33 2.71 -3.85 -14.71
N PHE A 34 3.80 -3.30 -14.18
CA PHE A 34 4.02 -3.29 -12.73
C PHE A 34 2.97 -2.48 -12.00
N ASN A 35 2.50 -1.35 -12.54
CA ASN A 35 1.39 -0.61 -11.95
C ASN A 35 0.13 -1.49 -11.79
N HIS A 36 -0.23 -2.24 -12.83
CA HIS A 36 -1.36 -3.18 -12.74
C HIS A 36 -1.13 -4.28 -11.69
N LEU A 37 0.09 -4.80 -11.58
CA LEU A 37 0.42 -5.82 -10.57
C LEU A 37 0.37 -5.25 -9.15
N VAL A 38 0.87 -4.03 -8.94
CA VAL A 38 0.79 -3.34 -7.65
C VAL A 38 -0.68 -3.14 -7.25
N PHE A 39 -1.53 -2.69 -8.16
CA PHE A 39 -2.96 -2.52 -7.88
C PHE A 39 -3.67 -3.85 -7.63
N ALA A 40 -3.36 -4.89 -8.41
CA ALA A 40 -3.91 -6.22 -8.20
C ALA A 40 -3.53 -6.77 -6.81
N TYR A 41 -2.29 -6.58 -6.39
CA TYR A 41 -1.82 -6.97 -5.07
C TYR A 41 -2.57 -6.24 -3.95
N PHE A 42 -2.74 -4.92 -4.04
CA PHE A 42 -3.51 -4.18 -3.04
C PHE A 42 -4.99 -4.57 -3.01
N HIS A 43 -5.54 -5.00 -4.14
CA HIS A 43 -6.91 -5.49 -4.20
C HIS A 43 -7.07 -6.84 -3.49
N THR A 44 -6.09 -7.73 -3.58
CA THR A 44 -6.17 -9.08 -2.98
C THR A 44 -5.68 -9.13 -1.54
N SER A 45 -4.57 -8.45 -1.26
CA SER A 45 -3.81 -8.57 -0.01
C SER A 45 -4.04 -7.40 0.94
N GLY A 46 -4.47 -6.27 0.40
CA GLY A 46 -4.58 -5.01 1.14
C GLY A 46 -3.24 -4.32 1.36
N ALA A 47 -3.29 -3.19 2.06
CA ALA A 47 -2.13 -2.44 2.51
C ALA A 47 -1.92 -2.68 4.02
N ASP A 48 -0.71 -3.06 4.40
CA ASP A 48 -0.30 -3.24 5.79
C ASP A 48 0.76 -2.20 6.16
N PHE A 49 0.39 -1.29 7.06
CA PHE A 49 1.25 -0.23 7.59
C PHE A 49 1.64 -0.49 9.06
N SER A 50 1.47 -1.71 9.57
CA SER A 50 1.78 -2.04 10.98
C SER A 50 3.27 -2.07 11.33
N ARG A 51 4.15 -2.01 10.33
CA ARG A 51 5.60 -2.08 10.48
C ARG A 51 6.29 -1.07 9.56
N ILE A 52 5.82 0.18 9.61
CA ILE A 52 6.37 1.28 8.83
C ILE A 52 6.93 2.33 9.79
N SER A 53 7.97 3.06 9.37
CA SER A 53 8.39 4.25 10.12
C SER A 53 7.37 5.38 9.92
N LEU A 54 7.25 6.29 10.88
CA LEU A 54 6.38 7.46 10.73
C LEU A 54 6.76 8.30 9.50
N GLN A 55 8.05 8.45 9.22
CA GLN A 55 8.56 9.19 8.06
C GLN A 55 8.12 8.56 6.74
N ASP A 56 8.27 7.24 6.61
CA ASP A 56 7.85 6.53 5.40
C ASP A 56 6.33 6.55 5.25
N PHE A 57 5.60 6.50 6.36
CA PHE A 57 4.14 6.60 6.34
C PHE A 57 3.65 7.96 5.81
N TYR A 58 4.27 9.06 6.26
CA TYR A 58 3.97 10.38 5.71
C TYR A 58 4.25 10.44 4.21
N LEU A 59 5.38 9.89 3.77
CA LEU A 59 5.74 9.84 2.36
C LEU A 59 4.70 9.05 1.56
N ILE A 60 4.21 7.93 2.08
CA ILE A 60 3.12 7.17 1.44
C ILE A 60 1.85 8.00 1.33
N CYS A 61 1.44 8.64 2.42
CA CYS A 61 0.22 9.44 2.44
C CYS A 61 0.28 10.59 1.42
N GLN A 62 1.44 11.18 1.21
CA GLN A 62 1.63 12.31 0.29
C GLN A 62 1.79 11.88 -1.17
N GLU A 63 2.60 10.85 -1.44
CA GLU A 63 3.03 10.54 -2.82
C GLU A 63 2.26 9.39 -3.47
N TYR A 64 1.98 8.32 -2.71
CA TYR A 64 1.46 7.07 -3.30
C TYR A 64 -0.03 6.88 -3.07
N LEU A 65 -0.51 7.26 -1.87
CA LEU A 65 -1.87 6.99 -1.42
C LEU A 65 -2.95 7.53 -2.37
N PRO A 66 -2.84 8.75 -2.95
CA PRO A 66 -3.83 9.24 -3.90
C PRO A 66 -4.04 8.36 -5.13
N ALA A 67 -3.02 7.61 -5.54
CA ALA A 67 -3.07 6.77 -6.74
C ALA A 67 -3.52 5.33 -6.47
N ILE A 68 -3.38 4.85 -5.24
CA ILE A 68 -3.66 3.45 -4.90
C ILE A 68 -4.91 3.26 -4.04
N ALA A 69 -5.42 4.31 -3.40
CA ALA A 69 -6.50 4.23 -2.42
C ALA A 69 -7.74 3.49 -2.94
N ASP A 70 -8.12 3.74 -4.19
CA ASP A 70 -9.28 3.13 -4.86
C ASP A 70 -9.09 1.63 -5.13
N HIS A 71 -7.86 1.11 -4.99
CA HIS A 71 -7.54 -0.31 -5.17
C HIS A 71 -7.36 -1.06 -3.85
N ILE A 72 -7.26 -0.37 -2.71
CA ILE A 72 -7.06 -0.97 -1.40
C ILE A 72 -8.39 -1.54 -0.88
N THR A 73 -8.44 -2.87 -0.69
CA THR A 73 -9.63 -3.55 -0.12
C THR A 73 -9.52 -3.83 1.37
N SER A 74 -8.32 -3.81 1.92
CA SER A 74 -8.04 -4.03 3.34
C SER A 74 -6.91 -3.11 3.76
N LEU A 75 -7.05 -2.46 4.90
CA LEU A 75 -6.08 -1.51 5.43
C LEU A 75 -5.75 -1.87 6.88
N ARG A 76 -4.48 -2.13 7.19
CA ARG A 76 -4.01 -2.29 8.57
C ARG A 76 -3.19 -1.07 8.98
N LEU A 77 -3.63 -0.44 10.06
CA LEU A 77 -2.95 0.66 10.74
C LEU A 77 -2.63 0.25 12.18
N THR A 78 -1.57 0.79 12.75
CA THR A 78 -1.18 0.65 14.16
C THR A 78 -1.09 2.00 14.84
N ASN A 79 -1.36 2.03 16.15
CA ASN A 79 -1.07 3.17 17.01
C ASN A 79 -0.06 2.73 18.09
N ASP A 80 1.08 2.22 17.65
CA ASP A 80 2.17 1.83 18.55
C ASP A 80 3.12 3.00 18.83
N ASP A 81 4.07 2.79 19.75
CA ASP A 81 5.02 3.81 20.17
C ASP A 81 5.94 4.29 19.02
N ASP A 82 6.15 3.45 18.00
CA ASP A 82 6.97 3.76 16.83
C ASP A 82 6.21 4.60 15.78
N THR A 83 4.88 4.48 15.74
CA THR A 83 3.98 5.22 14.85
C THR A 83 2.75 5.78 15.58
N PRO A 84 2.95 6.70 16.54
CA PRO A 84 1.83 7.31 17.23
C PRO A 84 0.96 8.08 16.25
N GLN A 85 -0.37 7.97 16.41
CA GLN A 85 -1.37 8.72 15.64
C GLN A 85 -1.40 8.41 14.14
N GLN A 86 -0.94 7.23 13.72
CA GLN A 86 -0.93 6.82 12.31
C GLN A 86 -2.33 6.94 11.67
N ALA A 87 -3.37 6.56 12.40
CA ALA A 87 -4.75 6.72 11.96
C ALA A 87 -5.16 8.19 11.74
N ASP A 88 -4.73 9.09 12.62
CA ASP A 88 -5.02 10.51 12.49
C ASP A 88 -4.29 11.11 11.29
N VAL A 89 -3.01 10.75 11.09
CA VAL A 89 -2.22 11.17 9.93
C VAL A 89 -2.87 10.72 8.63
N PHE A 90 -3.34 9.47 8.58
CA PHE A 90 -4.04 8.90 7.43
C PHE A 90 -5.32 9.68 7.09
N LEU A 91 -6.10 10.04 8.11
CA LEU A 91 -7.34 10.81 7.95
C LEU A 91 -7.06 12.28 7.56
N GLN A 92 -6.00 12.89 8.10
CA GLN A 92 -5.61 14.27 7.82
C GLN A 92 -5.09 14.48 6.40
N HIS A 93 -4.43 13.47 5.81
CA HIS A 93 -3.91 13.53 4.44
C HIS A 93 -4.99 13.40 3.35
N GLY A 94 -6.26 13.62 3.71
CA GLY A 94 -7.28 13.99 2.74
C GLY A 94 -7.90 12.83 1.99
N LEU A 95 -7.76 11.60 2.48
CA LEU A 95 -8.65 10.52 2.04
C LEU A 95 -10.07 10.85 2.51
N THR A 96 -10.87 11.42 1.61
CA THR A 96 -12.30 11.27 1.77
C THR A 96 -12.58 9.77 1.77
N LEU A 97 -13.32 9.26 2.76
CA LEU A 97 -13.76 7.86 2.81
C LEU A 97 -14.35 7.34 1.48
N ARG A 98 -14.77 8.27 0.60
CA ARG A 98 -15.14 8.02 -0.79
C ARG A 98 -14.08 7.34 -1.65
N GLN A 99 -12.79 7.64 -1.48
CA GLN A 99 -11.72 7.02 -2.29
C GLN A 99 -11.50 5.57 -1.85
N LEU A 100 -11.62 5.30 -0.55
CA LEU A 100 -11.61 3.95 0.02
C LEU A 100 -12.93 3.18 -0.22
N HIS A 101 -13.61 3.39 -1.35
CA HIS A 101 -14.89 2.74 -1.66
C HIS A 101 -14.77 1.22 -1.81
N GLN A 102 -13.57 0.71 -2.12
CA GLN A 102 -13.29 -0.73 -2.16
C GLN A 102 -12.90 -1.30 -0.80
N LEU A 103 -12.70 -0.47 0.23
CA LEU A 103 -12.27 -0.92 1.54
C LEU A 103 -13.38 -1.73 2.22
N ARG A 104 -13.08 -2.98 2.53
CA ARG A 104 -13.99 -3.93 3.19
C ARG A 104 -13.57 -4.25 4.61
N LYS A 105 -12.28 -4.05 4.94
CA LYS A 105 -11.70 -4.42 6.24
C LYS A 105 -10.79 -3.32 6.75
N LEU A 106 -11.02 -2.88 7.99
CA LEU A 106 -10.17 -1.96 8.74
C LEU A 106 -9.81 -2.58 10.09
N PRO A 107 -8.90 -3.56 10.15
CA PRO A 107 -8.35 -4.02 11.42
C PRO A 107 -7.49 -2.90 12.04
N MET A 108 -8.04 -2.23 13.06
CA MET A 108 -7.27 -1.39 13.98
C MET A 108 -6.77 -2.25 15.13
N LYS A 109 -5.49 -2.12 15.48
CA LYS A 109 -4.89 -2.78 16.64
C LYS A 109 -4.35 -1.75 17.62
#